data_AF-A0A7W0UYT2-F1
#
_entry.id   AF-A0A7W0UYT2-F1
#
_cell.length_a   1.000
_cell.length_b   1.000
_cell.length_c   1.000
_cell.angle_alpha   90.00
_cell.angle_beta   90.00
_cell.angle_gamma   90.00
#
_symmetry.space_group_name_H-M   'P 1'
#
loop_
_entity.id
_entity.type
_entity.pdbx_description
1 polymer ?
#
loop_
_entity_poly.entity_id
_entity_poly.type
_entity_poly.pdbx_seq_one_letter_code
_entity_poly.pdbx_strand_id
1 'polypeptide(L)'
;MERETLEMDVVFVGAGPANLSGALHLARLVTEHNEAVAAGRREGESLGEIEIGVIEKGASVGAHILSGAVMDPRALAELIPE
;
A
#
# COMPACT_ATOMS: atom_id res chain seq x y z
N MET A 1 5.11 31.63 6.16
CA MET A 1 4.71 30.71 5.07
C MET A 1 3.92 29.60 5.73
N GLU A 2 2.63 29.53 5.44
CA GLU A 2 1.73 28.50 5.99
C GLU A 2 1.96 27.20 5.23
N ARG A 3 2.00 26.06 5.92
CA ARG A 3 2.19 24.74 5.30
C ARG A 3 0.83 24.09 5.13
N GLU A 4 0.51 23.68 3.90
CA GLU A 4 -0.65 22.83 3.65
C GLU A 4 -0.46 21.48 4.35
N THR A 5 -1.55 20.96 4.92
CA THR A 5 -1.58 19.69 5.64
C THR A 5 -2.73 18.86 5.07
N LEU A 6 -2.46 17.58 4.83
CA LEU A 6 -3.45 16.58 4.42
C LEU A 6 -3.39 15.45 5.44
N GLU A 7 -4.53 15.11 6.03
CA GLU A 7 -4.64 13.97 6.95
C GLU A 7 -4.62 12.66 6.16
N MET A 8 -4.03 11.61 6.74
CA MET A 8 -3.90 10.27 6.16
C MET A 8 -3.86 9.28 7.32
N ASP A 9 -4.41 8.09 7.14
CA ASP A 9 -4.29 7.02 8.15
C ASP A 9 -2.87 6.41 8.13
N VAL A 10 -2.33 6.21 6.92
CA VAL A 10 -1.01 5.63 6.71
C VAL A 10 -0.29 6.36 5.57
N VAL A 11 0.97 6.75 5.81
CA VAL A 11 1.83 7.37 4.79
C VAL A 11 3.08 6.53 4.56
N PHE A 12 3.28 6.09 3.33
CA PHE A 12 4.53 5.49 2.86
C PHE A 12 5.41 6.54 2.21
N VAL A 13 6.68 6.62 2.65
CA VAL A 13 7.67 7.57 2.14
C VAL A 13 8.61 6.88 1.15
N GLY A 14 8.40 7.15 -0.13
CA GLY A 14 9.09 6.57 -1.30
C GLY A 14 8.19 5.59 -2.04
N ALA A 15 8.15 5.66 -3.38
CA ALA A 15 7.40 4.75 -4.24
C ALA A 15 8.31 3.69 -4.88
N GLY A 16 9.15 3.06 -4.06
CA GLY A 16 9.95 1.89 -4.44
C GLY A 16 9.20 0.57 -4.26
N PRO A 17 9.79 -0.57 -4.67
CA PRO A 17 9.13 -1.89 -4.61
C PRO A 17 8.62 -2.24 -3.21
N ALA A 18 9.39 -1.98 -2.16
CA ALA A 18 8.99 -2.30 -0.78
C ALA A 18 7.71 -1.57 -0.35
N ASN A 19 7.67 -0.25 -0.54
CA ASN A 19 6.53 0.56 -0.11
C ASN A 19 5.30 0.39 -1.01
N LEU A 20 5.48 0.23 -2.32
CA LEU A 20 4.38 -0.09 -3.22
C LEU A 20 3.76 -1.46 -2.88
N SER A 21 4.60 -2.44 -2.54
CA SER A 21 4.14 -3.75 -2.07
C SER A 21 3.41 -3.64 -0.74
N GLY A 22 3.96 -2.87 0.21
CA GLY A 22 3.35 -2.64 1.52
C GLY A 22 2.00 -1.93 1.42
N ALA A 23 1.91 -0.87 0.62
CA ALA A 23 0.68 -0.12 0.40
C ALA A 23 -0.41 -1.00 -0.26
N LEU A 24 -0.04 -1.75 -1.31
CA LEU A 24 -0.96 -2.69 -1.96
C LEU A 24 -1.43 -3.79 -1.01
N HIS A 25 -0.51 -4.39 -0.25
CA HIS A 25 -0.85 -5.45 0.69
C HIS A 25 -1.74 -4.93 1.82
N LEU A 26 -1.45 -3.75 2.37
CA LEU A 26 -2.28 -3.12 3.38
C LEU A 26 -3.70 -2.85 2.87
N ALA A 27 -3.83 -2.30 1.65
CA ALA A 27 -5.13 -2.07 1.03
C ALA A 27 -5.94 -3.38 0.94
N ARG A 28 -5.32 -4.48 0.50
CA ARG A 28 -5.98 -5.80 0.47
C ARG A 28 -6.36 -6.30 1.86
N LEU A 29 -5.47 -6.20 2.84
CA LEU A 29 -5.75 -6.64 4.21
C LEU A 29 -6.95 -5.90 4.82
N VAL A 30 -7.12 -4.61 4.50
CA VAL A 30 -8.29 -3.85 4.95
C VAL A 30 -9.55 -4.29 4.23
N THR A 31 -9.52 -4.50 2.92
CA THR A 31 -10.66 -5.06 2.19
C THR A 31 -11.07 -6.42 2.76
N GLU A 32 -10.12 -7.36 2.89
CA GLU A 32 -10.36 -8.69 3.44
C GLU A 32 -10.88 -8.64 4.89
N HIS A 33 -10.34 -7.75 5.72
CA HIS A 33 -10.83 -7.53 7.08
C HIS A 33 -12.28 -7.08 7.06
N ASN A 34 -12.61 -6.04 6.30
CA ASN A 34 -13.95 -5.46 6.23
C ASN A 34 -14.97 -6.47 5.69
N GLU A 35 -14.60 -7.24 4.66
CA GLU A 35 -15.44 -8.32 4.12
C GLU A 35 -15.65 -9.46 5.14
N ALA A 36 -14.61 -9.83 5.90
CA ALA A 36 -14.72 -10.87 6.92
C ALA A 36 -15.61 -10.44 8.08
N VAL A 37 -15.53 -9.18 8.52
CA VAL A 37 -16.42 -8.59 9.53
C VAL A 37 -17.87 -8.55 9.00
N ALA A 38 -18.09 -8.06 7.77
CA ALA A 38 -19.41 -8.01 7.15
C ALA A 38 -20.05 -9.40 6.98
N ALA A 39 -19.24 -10.43 6.71
CA ALA A 39 -19.68 -11.81 6.61
C ALA A 39 -19.85 -12.53 7.97
N GLY A 40 -19.57 -11.86 9.10
CA GLY A 40 -19.59 -12.47 10.43
C GLY A 40 -18.51 -13.54 10.65
N ARG A 41 -17.48 -13.59 9.78
CA ARG A 41 -16.35 -14.52 9.88
C ARG A 41 -15.24 -13.99 10.80
N ARG A 42 -15.32 -12.73 11.21
CA ARG A 42 -14.36 -12.05 12.09
C ARG A 42 -15.11 -11.17 13.08
N GLU A 43 -14.69 -11.21 14.35
CA GLU A 43 -15.16 -10.29 15.39
C GLU A 43 -14.45 -8.94 15.25
N GLY A 44 -15.19 -7.85 15.46
CA GLY A 44 -14.67 -6.48 15.38
C GLY A 44 -15.58 -5.55 14.58
N GLU A 45 -15.18 -4.28 14.51
CA GLU A 45 -15.82 -3.28 13.66
C GLU A 45 -15.09 -3.17 12.33
N SER A 46 -15.82 -2.84 11.27
CA SER A 46 -15.21 -2.53 9.97
C SER A 46 -14.26 -1.34 10.14
N LEU A 47 -13.09 -1.42 9.51
CA LEU A 47 -12.13 -0.31 9.45
C LEU A 47 -12.61 0.82 8.55
N GLY A 48 -13.66 0.59 7.77
CA GLY A 48 -14.15 1.56 6.79
C GLY A 48 -13.19 1.74 5.62
N GLU A 49 -13.33 2.87 4.93
CA GLU A 49 -12.38 3.31 3.93
C GLU A 49 -11.18 3.96 4.64
N ILE A 50 -9.97 3.49 4.32
CA ILE A 50 -8.72 4.02 4.88
C ILE A 50 -7.96 4.83 3.82
N GLU A 51 -7.37 5.95 4.23
CA GLU A 51 -6.58 6.79 3.34
C GLU A 51 -5.10 6.39 3.41
N ILE A 52 -4.62 5.72 2.35
CA ILE A 52 -3.21 5.31 2.20
C ILE A 52 -2.49 6.25 1.23
N GLY A 53 -1.60 7.08 1.75
CA GLY A 53 -0.74 7.96 0.97
C GLY A 53 0.60 7.30 0.61
N VAL A 54 1.04 7.43 -0.64
CA VAL A 54 2.42 7.11 -1.06
C VAL A 54 3.04 8.37 -1.67
N ILE A 55 4.13 8.85 -1.07
CA ILE A 55 4.84 10.04 -1.56
C ILE A 55 6.17 9.63 -2.20
N GLU A 56 6.53 10.25 -3.33
CA GLU A 56 7.78 9.98 -4.04
C GLU A 56 8.46 11.30 -4.42
N LYS A 57 9.79 11.34 -4.31
CA LYS A 57 10.61 12.49 -4.69
C LYS A 57 10.67 12.66 -6.21
N GLY A 58 10.63 11.57 -6.96
CA GLY A 58 10.64 11.54 -8.41
C GLY A 58 9.45 12.25 -9.03
N ALA A 59 9.65 12.86 -10.20
CA ALA A 59 8.57 13.46 -10.97
C ALA A 59 7.48 12.44 -11.39
N SER A 60 7.86 11.16 -11.41
CA SER A 60 6.97 10.02 -11.59
C SER A 60 7.46 8.84 -10.75
N VAL A 61 6.56 7.90 -10.46
CA VAL A 61 6.91 6.63 -9.81
C VAL A 61 7.98 5.93 -10.65
N GLY A 62 9.07 5.51 -10.00
CA GLY A 62 10.19 4.84 -10.65
C GLY A 62 11.27 5.75 -11.21
N ALA A 63 11.09 7.08 -11.29
CA ALA A 63 12.07 7.99 -11.88
C ALA A 63 13.44 7.99 -11.17
N HIS A 64 13.49 7.59 -9.91
CA HIS A 64 14.72 7.45 -9.12
C HIS A 64 15.11 6.00 -8.82
N ILE A 65 14.41 5.01 -9.38
CA ILE A 65 14.77 3.61 -9.17
C ILE A 65 15.99 3.30 -10.04
N LEU A 66 17.04 2.78 -9.41
CA LEU A 66 18.20 2.20 -10.07
C LEU A 66 18.41 0.79 -9.54
N SER A 67 18.45 -0.20 -10.44
CA SER A 67 18.63 -1.60 -10.09
C SER A 67 19.22 -2.37 -11.27
N GLY A 68 19.90 -3.47 -10.98
CA GLY A 68 20.25 -4.48 -12.00
C GLY A 68 19.03 -5.30 -12.46
N ALA A 69 17.87 -5.12 -11.82
CA ALA A 69 16.59 -5.73 -12.16
C ALA A 69 16.59 -7.28 -12.21
N VAL A 70 17.52 -7.93 -11.51
CA VAL A 70 17.48 -9.38 -11.26
C VAL A 70 16.70 -9.61 -9.97
N MET A 71 15.48 -10.14 -10.10
CA MET A 71 14.52 -10.29 -9.01
C MET A 71 13.92 -11.70 -9.03
N ASP A 72 13.63 -12.24 -7.84
CA ASP A 72 12.97 -13.53 -7.66
C ASP A 72 11.46 -13.40 -7.92
N PRO A 73 10.91 -14.05 -8.98
CA PRO A 73 9.51 -13.88 -9.38
C PRO A 73 8.52 -14.35 -8.32
N ARG A 74 8.93 -15.19 -7.36
CA ARG A 74 8.05 -15.68 -6.30
C ARG A 74 7.43 -14.56 -5.47
N ALA A 75 8.22 -13.53 -5.14
CA ALA A 75 7.73 -12.40 -4.34
C ALA A 75 6.63 -11.61 -5.05
N LEU A 76 6.74 -11.44 -6.38
CA LEU A 76 5.71 -10.76 -7.15
C LEU A 76 4.46 -11.63 -7.30
N ALA A 77 4.61 -12.95 -7.48
CA ALA A 77 3.49 -13.89 -7.54
C ALA A 77 2.72 -13.98 -6.21
N GLU A 78 3.39 -13.92 -5.07
CA GLU A 78 2.75 -13.84 -3.75
C GLU A 78 2.02 -12.51 -3.56
N LEU A 79 2.60 -11.40 -4.04
CA LEU A 79 1.99 -10.09 -3.92
C LEU A 79 0.84 -9.90 -4.91
N ILE A 80 0.87 -10.44 -6.11
CA ILE A 80 -0.16 -10.26 -7.14
C ILE A 80 -0.48 -11.65 -7.73
N PRO A 81 -1.32 -12.44 -7.03
CA PRO A 81 -1.80 -13.71 -7.57
C PRO A 81 -2.69 -13.45 -8.80
N GLU A 82 -2.59 -14.32 -9.82
CA GLU A 82 -3.43 -14.28 -11.03
C GLU A 82 -4.92 -14.50 -10.77
#